data_AF-A0A849Q2I3-F1
#
_entry.id   AF-A0A849Q2I3-F1
#
_cell.length_a   1.000
_cell.length_b   1.000
_cell.length_c   1.000
_cell.angle_alpha   90.00
_cell.angle_beta   90.00
_cell.angle_gamma   90.00
#
_symmetry.space_group_name_H-M   'P 1'
#
loop_
_entity.id
_entity.type
_entity.pdbx_description
1 polymer ?
#
loop_
_entity_poly.entity_id
_entity_poly.type
_entity_poly.pdbx_seq_one_letter_code
_entity_poly.pdbx_strand_id
1 'polypeptide(L)'
;MKRQNLMKLFALLVAAMYMVVPAAFAEVAVPMLTNTAVTTIAVDDMVADLNDIALESDEADSAEAGMTPDSPFYGLDVAMDNIGLMFTFNKAKKAEKKLEIANERLKEAKMMAVANNLKAMEKAKIQHDAILLSAEEDIEAMNGNETEAIMSNIRIKSMLKVHNQEVADVEQELTLRVRGRFTVEQQGTLDAFIESMKGSSNSVEVKVQNKEEKIKAVVKRTRNLSDEEVDAEFENMDRAAAQEHLGDKAVDVIGQAKKSLESSDALIAKKQAEGKEVSYANDQRAEAEAILSEAEAALADGNVELATELAFKAKRMAVYAASGFSVEKLMNTPMRDDAEFMEMREQVRERMEERVQVRENINEANGSMIQVREEIREQIQERIDAGLNGSENGSSSEDSDGTNETSGNDSSLNTSVTGAVGGSSVGNSGNVIAE
;
A
#
# COMPACT_ATOMS: atom_id res chain seq x y z
N MET A 1 -14.73 21.51 28.48
CA MET A 1 -15.60 22.04 27.40
C MET A 1 -17.05 21.76 27.78
N LYS A 2 -17.95 22.77 27.86
CA LYS A 2 -19.34 22.58 28.35
C LYS A 2 -20.09 21.62 27.41
N ARG A 3 -20.87 20.66 27.94
CA ARG A 3 -21.68 19.69 27.17
C ARG A 3 -22.52 20.33 26.04
N GLN A 4 -22.96 21.56 26.22
CA GLN A 4 -23.66 22.33 25.19
C GLN A 4 -22.81 22.64 23.94
N ASN A 5 -21.51 22.86 24.09
CA ASN A 5 -20.63 23.12 22.95
C ASN A 5 -20.35 21.82 22.17
N LEU A 6 -20.30 20.68 22.85
CA LEU A 6 -20.14 19.37 22.20
C LEU A 6 -21.39 18.98 21.39
N MET A 7 -22.59 19.20 21.92
CA MET A 7 -23.83 18.95 21.18
C MET A 7 -24.00 19.88 19.97
N LYS A 8 -23.59 21.15 20.07
CA LYS A 8 -23.61 22.08 18.92
C LYS A 8 -22.62 21.67 17.83
N LEU A 9 -21.43 21.20 18.20
CA LEU A 9 -20.44 20.69 17.25
C LEU A 9 -20.94 19.41 16.54
N PHE A 10 -21.58 18.51 17.29
CA PHE A 10 -22.15 17.28 16.74
C PHE A 10 -23.32 17.56 15.80
N ALA A 11 -24.22 18.47 16.15
CA ALA A 11 -25.33 18.88 15.27
C ALA A 11 -24.83 19.54 13.97
N LEU A 12 -23.73 20.28 14.03
CA LEU A 12 -23.14 20.93 12.85
C LEU A 12 -22.44 19.94 11.93
N LEU A 13 -21.78 18.90 12.49
CA LEU A 13 -21.23 17.78 11.72
C LEU A 13 -22.32 16.94 11.04
N VAL A 14 -23.41 16.63 11.74
CA VAL A 14 -24.55 15.90 11.17
C VAL A 14 -25.22 16.72 10.05
N ALA A 15 -25.35 18.04 10.22
CA ALA A 15 -25.91 18.91 9.17
C ALA A 15 -25.00 19.04 7.94
N ALA A 16 -23.67 19.05 8.12
CA ALA A 16 -22.72 19.09 7.01
C ALA A 16 -22.71 17.76 6.21
N MET A 17 -22.95 16.63 6.87
CA MET A 17 -23.02 15.31 6.22
C MET A 17 -24.26 15.14 5.32
N TYR A 18 -25.32 15.94 5.53
CA TYR A 18 -26.55 15.93 4.71
C TYR A 18 -26.55 16.95 3.55
N MET A 19 -25.49 17.75 3.38
CA MET A 19 -25.33 18.67 2.23
C MET A 19 -24.48 18.09 1.09
N VAL A 20 -24.57 16.78 0.84
CA VAL A 20 -24.06 16.20 -0.41
C VAL A 20 -25.07 16.54 -1.51
N VAL A 21 -24.73 17.55 -2.31
CA VAL A 21 -25.47 17.96 -3.50
C VAL A 21 -25.53 16.77 -4.46
N PRO A 22 -26.71 16.35 -4.94
CA PRO A 22 -26.79 15.38 -6.02
C PRO A 22 -26.19 16.01 -7.28
N ALA A 23 -24.98 15.59 -7.64
CA ALA A 23 -24.42 15.86 -8.95
C ALA A 23 -25.34 15.17 -9.97
N ALA A 24 -26.06 15.99 -10.75
CA ALA A 24 -26.85 15.52 -11.87
C ALA A 24 -25.90 14.86 -12.88
N PHE A 25 -25.86 13.52 -12.88
CA PHE A 25 -25.26 12.75 -13.95
C PHE A 25 -26.10 12.97 -15.19
N ALA A 26 -25.59 13.78 -16.11
CA ALA A 26 -26.12 13.86 -17.47
C ALA A 26 -25.88 12.51 -18.15
N GLU A 27 -26.98 11.86 -18.49
CA GLU A 27 -27.03 10.61 -19.25
C GLU A 27 -26.51 10.88 -20.67
N VAL A 28 -25.23 10.56 -20.91
CA VAL A 28 -24.66 10.59 -22.27
C VAL A 28 -25.12 9.31 -22.97
N ALA A 29 -26.13 9.45 -23.82
CA ALA A 29 -26.60 8.39 -24.70
C ALA A 29 -25.48 8.02 -25.70
N VAL A 30 -24.81 6.89 -25.46
CA VAL A 30 -23.88 6.30 -26.42
C VAL A 30 -24.71 5.54 -27.47
N PRO A 31 -24.52 5.79 -28.79
CA PRO A 31 -25.22 5.06 -29.83
C PRO A 31 -24.80 3.58 -29.80
N MET A 32 -25.77 2.68 -29.60
CA MET A 32 -25.57 1.25 -29.71
C MET A 32 -25.16 0.89 -31.14
N LEU A 33 -23.93 0.39 -31.29
CA LEU A 33 -23.49 -0.30 -32.51
C LEU A 33 -24.22 -1.63 -32.60
N THR A 34 -24.93 -1.82 -33.72
CA THR A 34 -25.67 -3.04 -34.02
C THR A 34 -24.71 -4.21 -34.24
N ASN A 35 -24.88 -5.25 -33.41
CA ASN A 35 -24.15 -6.52 -33.44
C ASN A 35 -24.00 -7.11 -34.84
N THR A 36 -22.75 -7.31 -35.25
CA THR A 36 -22.40 -8.25 -36.31
C THR A 36 -22.47 -9.65 -35.73
N ALA A 37 -23.18 -10.56 -36.40
CA ALA A 37 -23.36 -11.94 -35.96
C ALA A 37 -22.02 -12.69 -36.00
N VAL A 38 -21.30 -12.68 -34.88
CA VAL A 38 -20.18 -13.58 -34.63
C VAL A 38 -20.74 -14.98 -34.47
N THR A 39 -20.23 -15.89 -35.29
CA THR A 39 -20.61 -17.31 -35.26
C THR A 39 -20.01 -17.92 -34.00
N THR A 40 -20.84 -18.14 -32.98
CA THR A 40 -20.49 -18.84 -31.75
C THR A 40 -20.22 -20.31 -32.06
N ILE A 41 -18.94 -20.67 -32.11
CA ILE A 41 -18.49 -22.06 -32.05
C ILE A 41 -18.78 -22.56 -30.63
N ALA A 42 -19.33 -23.76 -30.51
CA ALA A 42 -19.73 -24.37 -29.23
C ALA A 42 -18.53 -24.57 -28.29
N VAL A 43 -18.26 -23.58 -27.44
CA VAL A 43 -17.34 -23.68 -26.29
C VAL A 43 -18.12 -23.77 -24.96
N ASP A 44 -19.46 -23.69 -25.00
CA ASP A 44 -20.32 -23.57 -23.81
C ASP A 44 -20.25 -24.77 -22.86
N ASP A 45 -20.07 -26.00 -23.36
CA ASP A 45 -20.07 -27.19 -22.51
C ASP A 45 -18.79 -27.38 -21.67
N MET A 46 -17.67 -26.72 -22.00
CA MET A 46 -16.43 -26.83 -21.22
C MET A 46 -16.27 -25.76 -20.13
N VAL A 47 -17.01 -24.65 -20.21
CA VAL A 47 -16.90 -23.53 -19.24
C VAL A 47 -17.80 -23.76 -18.02
N ALA A 48 -18.90 -24.50 -18.16
CA ALA A 48 -19.83 -24.77 -17.07
C ALA A 48 -19.19 -25.55 -15.90
N ASP A 49 -18.27 -26.47 -16.19
CA ASP A 49 -17.66 -27.36 -15.19
C ASP A 49 -16.62 -26.66 -14.28
N LEU A 50 -16.13 -25.48 -14.67
CA LEU A 50 -15.21 -24.67 -13.86
C LEU A 50 -15.94 -23.72 -12.89
N ASN A 51 -17.18 -23.36 -13.19
CA ASN A 51 -17.93 -22.39 -12.38
C ASN A 51 -18.45 -23.00 -11.06
N ASP A 52 -18.81 -24.28 -11.04
CA ASP A 52 -19.34 -24.95 -9.85
C ASP A 52 -18.27 -25.30 -8.80
N ILE A 53 -16.98 -25.28 -9.18
CA ILE A 53 -15.86 -25.60 -8.29
C ILE A 53 -15.32 -24.34 -7.59
N ALA A 54 -15.44 -23.16 -8.21
CA ALA A 54 -14.95 -21.91 -7.62
C ALA A 54 -15.82 -21.42 -6.44
N LEU A 55 -17.13 -21.69 -6.47
CA LEU A 55 -18.11 -21.13 -5.53
C LEU A 55 -18.01 -21.65 -4.09
N GLU A 56 -17.55 -22.89 -3.85
CA GLU A 56 -17.46 -23.45 -2.48
C GLU A 56 -16.21 -22.97 -1.72
N SER A 57 -15.13 -22.61 -2.42
CA SER A 57 -13.93 -22.03 -1.79
C SER A 57 -14.13 -20.56 -1.40
N ASP A 58 -15.09 -19.87 -2.00
CA ASP A 58 -15.26 -18.42 -1.83
C ASP A 58 -15.90 -18.07 -0.48
N GLU A 59 -16.61 -18.99 0.19
CA GLU A 59 -17.19 -18.72 1.52
C GLU A 59 -16.12 -18.46 2.59
N ALA A 60 -14.99 -19.17 2.54
CA ALA A 60 -13.90 -18.98 3.51
C ALA A 60 -13.17 -17.64 3.32
N ASP A 61 -12.96 -17.23 2.06
CA ASP A 61 -12.36 -15.93 1.72
C ASP A 61 -13.34 -14.76 2.02
N SER A 62 -14.65 -15.00 1.89
CA SER A 62 -15.69 -13.97 2.12
C SER A 62 -15.74 -13.44 3.56
N ALA A 63 -15.40 -14.28 4.54
CA ALA A 63 -15.43 -13.89 5.94
C ALA A 63 -14.30 -12.91 6.30
N GLU A 64 -13.23 -12.85 5.51
CA GLU A 64 -12.03 -12.06 5.83
C GLU A 64 -12.06 -10.67 5.20
N ALA A 65 -12.75 -10.49 4.08
CA ALA A 65 -12.69 -9.28 3.25
C ALA A 65 -13.70 -8.19 3.62
N GLY A 66 -14.27 -8.23 4.84
CA GLY A 66 -15.14 -7.16 5.34
C GLY A 66 -16.41 -6.93 4.51
N MET A 67 -16.93 -5.70 4.51
CA MET A 67 -18.07 -5.32 3.68
C MET A 67 -17.60 -4.95 2.27
N THR A 68 -18.17 -5.58 1.25
CA THR A 68 -17.77 -5.34 -0.15
C THR A 68 -18.40 -4.08 -0.75
N PRO A 69 -17.81 -3.50 -1.82
CA PRO A 69 -18.29 -2.26 -2.44
C PRO A 69 -19.70 -2.29 -3.05
N ASP A 70 -20.25 -3.48 -3.30
CA ASP A 70 -21.60 -3.75 -3.79
C ASP A 70 -22.65 -3.84 -2.66
N SER A 71 -22.22 -3.98 -1.40
CA SER A 71 -23.09 -3.97 -0.24
C SER A 71 -23.72 -2.58 -0.04
N PRO A 72 -25.03 -2.50 0.28
CA PRO A 72 -25.69 -1.22 0.58
C PRO A 72 -25.10 -0.54 1.84
N PHE A 73 -24.42 -1.30 2.71
CA PHE A 73 -23.79 -0.80 3.92
C PHE A 73 -22.31 -0.45 3.75
N TYR A 74 -21.74 -0.58 2.55
CA TYR A 74 -20.34 -0.26 2.30
C TYR A 74 -19.96 1.18 2.69
N GLY A 75 -20.84 2.14 2.41
CA GLY A 75 -20.61 3.53 2.81
C GLY A 75 -20.56 3.72 4.33
N LEU A 76 -21.24 2.86 5.10
CA LEU A 76 -21.18 2.88 6.57
C LEU A 76 -19.86 2.30 7.06
N ASP A 77 -19.39 1.21 6.46
CA ASP A 77 -18.09 0.61 6.75
C ASP A 77 -16.95 1.62 6.57
N VAL A 78 -16.85 2.21 5.37
CA VAL A 78 -15.89 3.28 5.06
C VAL A 78 -16.03 4.48 6.02
N ALA A 79 -17.26 4.83 6.43
CA ALA A 79 -17.46 5.90 7.41
C ALA A 79 -16.93 5.54 8.80
N MET A 80 -17.09 4.29 9.24
CA MET A 80 -16.59 3.81 10.53
C MET A 80 -15.06 3.77 10.57
N ASP A 81 -14.43 3.35 9.48
CA ASP A 81 -12.97 3.44 9.32
C ASP A 81 -12.47 4.86 9.46
N ASN A 82 -13.10 5.80 8.76
CA ASN A 82 -12.76 7.22 8.83
C ASN A 82 -12.95 7.79 10.25
N ILE A 83 -13.99 7.35 10.96
CA ILE A 83 -14.20 7.71 12.38
C ILE A 83 -13.05 7.16 13.23
N GLY A 84 -12.64 5.90 13.03
CA GLY A 84 -11.50 5.31 13.72
C GLY A 84 -10.20 6.08 13.47
N LEU A 85 -9.94 6.47 12.22
CA LEU A 85 -8.79 7.29 11.84
C LEU A 85 -8.84 8.70 12.44
N MET A 86 -10.04 9.28 12.61
CA MET A 86 -10.23 10.58 13.26
C MET A 86 -9.85 10.53 14.75
N PHE A 87 -10.16 9.44 15.44
CA PHE A 87 -9.83 9.24 16.86
C PHE A 87 -8.40 8.74 17.10
N THR A 88 -7.69 8.35 16.04
CA THR A 88 -6.28 7.93 16.12
C THR A 88 -5.37 9.15 15.99
N PHE A 89 -5.00 9.80 17.11
CA PHE A 89 -4.26 11.07 17.04
C PHE A 89 -2.77 10.93 16.73
N ASN A 90 -2.17 9.81 17.10
CA ASN A 90 -0.74 9.54 16.86
C ASN A 90 -0.52 9.20 15.37
N LYS A 91 0.45 9.86 14.73
CA LYS A 91 0.73 9.71 13.30
C LYS A 91 1.19 8.31 12.92
N ALA A 92 2.05 7.70 13.72
CA ALA A 92 2.47 6.32 13.50
C ALA A 92 1.30 5.36 13.60
N LYS A 93 0.50 5.46 14.67
CA LYS A 93 -0.70 4.63 14.83
C LYS A 93 -1.73 4.84 13.73
N LYS A 94 -1.82 6.07 13.18
CA LYS A 94 -2.68 6.35 12.05
C LYS A 94 -2.17 5.70 10.77
N ALA A 95 -0.87 5.73 10.51
CA ALA A 95 -0.26 5.03 9.39
C ALA A 95 -0.44 3.50 9.50
N GLU A 96 -0.19 2.92 10.67
CA GLU A 96 -0.50 1.50 10.95
C GLU A 96 -1.96 1.19 10.61
N LYS A 97 -2.91 1.96 11.15
CA LYS A 97 -4.34 1.72 10.91
C LYS A 97 -4.73 1.87 9.43
N LYS A 98 -4.11 2.80 8.70
CA LYS A 98 -4.32 2.97 7.26
C LYS A 98 -3.81 1.79 6.45
N LEU A 99 -2.71 1.16 6.84
CA LEU A 99 -2.21 -0.08 6.21
C LEU A 99 -3.15 -1.26 6.47
N GLU A 100 -3.76 -1.36 7.65
CA GLU A 100 -4.81 -2.36 7.90
C GLU A 100 -6.00 -2.18 6.95
N ILE A 101 -6.49 -0.94 6.82
CA ILE A 101 -7.60 -0.62 5.91
C ILE A 101 -7.20 -0.88 4.45
N ALA A 102 -5.96 -0.57 4.06
CA ALA A 102 -5.45 -0.90 2.73
C ALA A 102 -5.51 -2.41 2.45
N ASN A 103 -5.06 -3.24 3.40
CA ASN A 103 -5.18 -4.69 3.30
C ASN A 103 -6.64 -5.15 3.14
N GLU A 104 -7.59 -4.54 3.85
CA GLU A 104 -9.01 -4.84 3.70
C GLU A 104 -9.53 -4.49 2.30
N ARG A 105 -9.25 -3.28 1.80
CA ARG A 105 -9.65 -2.86 0.44
C ARG A 105 -9.01 -3.71 -0.66
N LEU A 106 -7.79 -4.21 -0.45
CA LEU A 106 -7.15 -5.18 -1.35
C LEU A 106 -7.94 -6.50 -1.41
N LYS A 107 -8.38 -7.03 -0.26
CA LYS A 107 -9.18 -8.25 -0.17
C LYS A 107 -10.57 -8.07 -0.79
N GLU A 108 -11.22 -6.94 -0.56
CA GLU A 108 -12.46 -6.58 -1.23
C GLU A 108 -12.30 -6.55 -2.76
N ALA A 109 -11.25 -5.91 -3.25
CA ALA A 109 -10.97 -5.83 -4.68
C ALA A 109 -10.75 -7.22 -5.28
N LYS A 110 -9.99 -8.10 -4.61
CA LYS A 110 -9.83 -9.51 -5.00
C LYS A 110 -11.19 -10.20 -5.14
N MET A 111 -12.06 -10.10 -4.12
CA MET A 111 -13.37 -10.75 -4.17
C MET A 111 -14.25 -10.22 -5.30
N MET A 112 -14.25 -8.91 -5.52
CA MET A 112 -15.00 -8.30 -6.62
C MET A 112 -14.46 -8.74 -7.99
N ALA A 113 -13.15 -8.93 -8.12
CA ALA A 113 -12.53 -9.47 -9.33
C ALA A 113 -12.94 -10.94 -9.57
N VAL A 114 -12.91 -11.78 -8.53
CA VAL A 114 -13.37 -13.19 -8.61
C VAL A 114 -14.85 -13.25 -9.01
N ALA A 115 -15.68 -12.33 -8.49
CA ALA A 115 -17.10 -12.20 -8.83
C ALA A 115 -17.36 -11.55 -10.21
N ASN A 116 -16.33 -11.27 -11.01
CA ASN A 116 -16.43 -10.56 -12.31
C ASN A 116 -17.12 -9.19 -12.22
N ASN A 117 -17.03 -8.52 -11.07
CA ASN A 117 -17.58 -7.19 -10.83
C ASN A 117 -16.48 -6.12 -10.88
N LEU A 118 -15.94 -5.88 -12.08
CA LEU A 118 -14.81 -4.96 -12.29
C LEU A 118 -15.09 -3.53 -11.83
N LYS A 119 -16.34 -3.08 -11.88
CA LYS A 119 -16.72 -1.75 -11.38
C LYS A 119 -16.59 -1.64 -9.87
N ALA A 120 -16.98 -2.67 -9.12
CA ALA A 120 -16.80 -2.72 -7.68
C ALA A 120 -15.33 -2.91 -7.30
N MET A 121 -14.60 -3.74 -8.05
CA MET A 121 -13.15 -3.91 -7.91
C MET A 121 -12.42 -2.56 -8.07
N GLU A 122 -12.73 -1.79 -9.11
CA GLU A 122 -12.14 -0.47 -9.35
C GLU A 122 -12.47 0.51 -8.22
N LYS A 123 -13.68 0.43 -7.65
CA LYS A 123 -14.05 1.25 -6.48
C LYS A 123 -13.20 0.91 -5.25
N ALA A 124 -12.98 -0.37 -4.96
CA ALA A 124 -12.10 -0.80 -3.86
C ALA A 124 -10.64 -0.38 -4.13
N LYS A 125 -10.16 -0.51 -5.37
CA LYS A 125 -8.84 -0.03 -5.81
C LYS A 125 -8.64 1.46 -5.52
N ILE A 126 -9.59 2.31 -5.93
CA ILE A 126 -9.49 3.76 -5.71
C ILE A 126 -9.37 4.08 -4.21
N GLN A 127 -10.11 3.37 -3.37
CA GLN A 127 -10.02 3.56 -1.92
C GLN A 127 -8.71 3.05 -1.34
N HIS A 128 -8.21 1.92 -1.84
CA HIS A 128 -6.89 1.40 -1.52
C HIS A 128 -5.78 2.42 -1.83
N ASP A 129 -5.76 2.95 -3.04
CA ASP A 129 -4.74 3.93 -3.45
C ASP A 129 -4.82 5.21 -2.60
N ALA A 130 -6.04 5.69 -2.32
CA ALA A 130 -6.25 6.85 -1.48
C ALA A 130 -5.78 6.64 -0.03
N ILE A 131 -6.01 5.45 0.55
CA ILE A 131 -5.60 5.15 1.93
C ILE A 131 -4.09 4.96 2.05
N LEU A 132 -3.43 4.35 1.05
CA LEU A 132 -1.97 4.23 1.00
C LEU A 132 -1.29 5.59 0.84
N LEU A 133 -1.77 6.45 -0.08
CA LEU A 133 -1.26 7.81 -0.21
C LEU A 133 -1.38 8.57 1.12
N SER A 134 -2.53 8.42 1.80
CA SER A 134 -2.73 9.02 3.10
C SER A 134 -1.82 8.42 4.18
N ALA A 135 -1.40 7.16 4.06
CA ALA A 135 -0.45 6.53 4.96
C ALA A 135 0.96 7.09 4.75
N GLU A 136 1.37 7.34 3.51
CA GLU A 136 2.63 8.01 3.18
C GLU A 136 2.76 9.36 3.88
N GLU A 137 1.72 10.19 3.81
CA GLU A 137 1.68 11.51 4.46
C GLU A 137 1.88 11.40 5.98
N ASP A 138 1.25 10.40 6.61
CA ASP A 138 1.38 10.18 8.05
C ASP A 138 2.77 9.65 8.41
N ILE A 139 3.35 8.75 7.60
CA ILE A 139 4.73 8.25 7.77
C ILE A 139 5.75 9.39 7.69
N GLU A 140 5.59 10.30 6.73
CA GLU A 140 6.44 11.47 6.63
C GLU A 140 6.28 12.39 7.85
N ALA A 141 5.03 12.64 8.26
CA ALA A 141 4.68 13.49 9.38
C ALA A 141 4.88 12.85 10.76
N MET A 142 5.31 11.59 10.84
CA MET A 142 5.66 10.93 12.10
C MET A 142 6.76 11.70 12.80
N ASN A 143 6.44 12.23 13.98
CA ASN A 143 7.39 12.84 14.89
C ASN A 143 7.17 12.20 16.26
N GLY A 144 8.22 11.97 17.02
CA GLY A 144 8.15 11.31 18.31
C GLY A 144 9.49 11.35 19.01
N ASN A 145 9.53 10.85 20.24
CA ASN A 145 10.82 10.51 20.83
C ASN A 145 11.48 9.41 20.00
N GLU A 146 12.80 9.34 20.07
CA GLU A 146 13.62 8.46 19.24
C GLU A 146 13.14 7.00 19.29
N THR A 147 12.93 6.46 20.49
CA THR A 147 12.47 5.08 20.71
C THR A 147 11.10 4.80 20.10
N GLU A 148 10.11 5.67 20.30
CA GLU A 148 8.77 5.52 19.75
C GLU A 148 8.76 5.60 18.22
N ALA A 149 9.56 6.52 17.66
CA ALA A 149 9.70 6.66 16.22
C ALA A 149 10.32 5.41 15.58
N ILE A 150 11.37 4.85 16.20
CA ILE A 150 11.98 3.59 15.75
C ILE A 150 10.93 2.47 15.77
N MET A 151 10.35 2.17 16.93
CA MET A 151 9.39 1.06 17.07
C MET A 151 8.20 1.18 16.11
N SER A 152 7.72 2.40 15.89
CA SER A 152 6.65 2.68 14.94
C SER A 152 7.07 2.41 13.49
N ASN A 153 8.25 2.88 13.09
CA ASN A 153 8.76 2.66 11.74
C ASN A 153 8.93 1.17 11.43
N ILE A 154 9.43 0.42 12.40
CA ILE A 154 9.62 -1.03 12.31
C ILE A 154 8.28 -1.76 12.15
N ARG A 155 7.27 -1.38 12.94
CA ARG A 155 5.91 -1.95 12.81
C ARG A 155 5.33 -1.68 11.43
N ILE A 156 5.42 -0.45 10.95
CA ILE A 156 4.93 -0.05 9.62
C ILE A 156 5.66 -0.83 8.53
N LYS A 157 6.98 -1.00 8.61
CA LYS A 157 7.78 -1.82 7.69
C LYS A 157 7.31 -3.28 7.66
N SER A 158 7.07 -3.87 8.83
CA SER A 158 6.54 -5.24 8.95
C SER A 158 5.14 -5.37 8.33
N MET A 159 4.23 -4.45 8.65
CA MET A 159 2.87 -4.43 8.07
C MET A 159 2.90 -4.27 6.55
N LEU A 160 3.81 -3.44 6.03
CA LEU A 160 3.95 -3.24 4.60
C LEU A 160 4.52 -4.47 3.90
N LYS A 161 5.45 -5.20 4.54
CA LYS A 161 5.94 -6.48 4.02
C LYS A 161 4.79 -7.49 3.88
N VAL A 162 3.94 -7.60 4.91
CA VAL A 162 2.74 -8.46 4.87
C VAL A 162 1.79 -8.00 3.77
N HIS A 163 1.55 -6.70 3.64
CA HIS A 163 0.70 -6.13 2.59
C HIS A 163 1.23 -6.45 1.18
N ASN A 164 2.53 -6.27 0.93
CA ASN A 164 3.16 -6.61 -0.35
C ASN A 164 3.02 -8.10 -0.68
N GLN A 165 3.14 -8.96 0.33
CA GLN A 165 2.92 -10.40 0.16
C GLN A 165 1.45 -10.71 -0.18
N GLU A 166 0.50 -10.07 0.49
CA GLU A 166 -0.93 -10.20 0.17
C GLU A 166 -1.24 -9.70 -1.25
N VAL A 167 -0.60 -8.63 -1.73
CA VAL A 167 -0.72 -8.17 -3.13
C VAL A 167 -0.24 -9.25 -4.12
N ALA A 168 0.89 -9.88 -3.83
CA ALA A 168 1.44 -10.96 -4.66
C ALA A 168 0.54 -12.21 -4.65
N ASP A 169 -0.03 -12.55 -3.50
CA ASP A 169 -0.99 -13.65 -3.37
C ASP A 169 -2.28 -13.36 -4.15
N VAL A 170 -2.80 -12.14 -4.06
CA VAL A 170 -3.98 -11.69 -4.82
C VAL A 170 -3.72 -11.78 -6.33
N GLU A 171 -2.58 -11.32 -6.82
CA GLU A 171 -2.20 -11.45 -8.23
C GLU A 171 -2.23 -12.91 -8.69
N GLN A 172 -1.60 -13.79 -7.91
CA GLN A 172 -1.51 -15.20 -8.26
C GLN A 172 -2.90 -15.86 -8.24
N GLU A 173 -3.68 -15.62 -7.19
CA GLU A 173 -5.03 -16.16 -7.08
C GLU A 173 -5.94 -15.67 -8.20
N LEU A 174 -5.87 -14.38 -8.56
CA LEU A 174 -6.65 -13.84 -9.68
C LEU A 174 -6.16 -14.42 -11.01
N THR A 175 -4.87 -14.62 -11.18
CA THR A 175 -4.30 -15.31 -12.35
C THR A 175 -4.75 -16.76 -12.45
N LEU A 176 -5.00 -17.45 -11.34
CA LEU A 176 -5.46 -18.84 -11.36
C LEU A 176 -6.97 -18.96 -11.52
N ARG A 177 -7.72 -18.16 -10.76
CA ARG A 177 -9.17 -18.24 -10.74
C ARG A 177 -9.74 -17.59 -11.99
N VAL A 178 -9.24 -16.44 -12.43
CA VAL A 178 -9.97 -15.56 -13.35
C VAL A 178 -9.45 -15.67 -14.79
N ARG A 179 -8.22 -16.12 -14.98
CA ARG A 179 -7.61 -16.27 -16.30
C ARG A 179 -8.40 -17.23 -17.18
N GLY A 180 -8.78 -16.76 -18.37
CA GLY A 180 -9.62 -17.49 -19.32
C GLY A 180 -11.13 -17.27 -19.14
N ARG A 181 -11.57 -16.65 -18.03
CA ARG A 181 -12.97 -16.21 -17.84
C ARG A 181 -13.19 -14.77 -18.30
N PHE A 182 -12.14 -13.96 -18.31
CA PHE A 182 -12.19 -12.56 -18.69
C PHE A 182 -11.95 -12.37 -20.19
N THR A 183 -12.60 -11.35 -20.76
CA THR A 183 -12.22 -10.84 -22.08
C THR A 183 -10.83 -10.24 -22.03
N VAL A 184 -10.21 -10.02 -23.20
CA VAL A 184 -8.92 -9.32 -23.31
C VAL A 184 -8.92 -7.97 -22.59
N GLU A 185 -9.98 -7.18 -22.75
CA GLU A 185 -10.12 -5.86 -22.12
C GLU A 185 -10.24 -5.97 -20.59
N GLN A 186 -11.00 -6.95 -20.11
CA GLN A 186 -11.15 -7.23 -18.69
C GLN A 186 -9.83 -7.70 -18.07
N GLN A 187 -9.08 -8.56 -18.77
CA GLN A 187 -7.75 -8.99 -18.35
C GLN A 187 -6.80 -7.81 -18.27
N GLY A 188 -6.78 -6.92 -19.28
CA GLY A 188 -5.95 -5.72 -19.24
C GLY A 188 -6.31 -4.77 -18.09
N THR A 189 -7.60 -4.70 -17.73
CA THR A 189 -8.06 -3.94 -16.56
C THR A 189 -7.56 -4.56 -15.25
N LEU A 190 -7.64 -5.89 -15.14
CA LEU A 190 -7.14 -6.64 -13.99
C LEU A 190 -5.61 -6.52 -13.83
N ASP A 191 -4.87 -6.63 -14.93
CA ASP A 191 -3.41 -6.49 -14.93
C ASP A 191 -2.99 -5.06 -14.53
N ALA A 192 -3.70 -4.05 -15.06
CA ALA A 192 -3.49 -2.65 -14.66
C ALA A 192 -3.84 -2.39 -13.19
N PHE A 193 -4.87 -3.05 -12.66
CA PHE A 193 -5.21 -3.03 -11.24
C PHE A 193 -4.04 -3.59 -10.41
N ILE A 194 -3.57 -4.80 -10.70
CA ILE A 194 -2.48 -5.46 -9.96
C ILE A 194 -1.21 -4.60 -9.98
N GLU A 195 -0.83 -4.08 -11.15
CA GLU A 195 0.37 -3.23 -11.28
C GLU A 195 0.23 -1.93 -10.49
N SER A 196 -0.97 -1.34 -10.45
CA SER A 196 -1.23 -0.16 -9.62
C SER A 196 -1.06 -0.47 -8.14
N MET A 197 -1.56 -1.62 -7.65
CA MET A 197 -1.41 -2.00 -6.24
C MET A 197 0.06 -2.14 -5.88
N LYS A 198 0.85 -2.86 -6.70
CA LYS A 198 2.31 -2.99 -6.53
C LYS A 198 3.01 -1.62 -6.55
N GLY A 199 2.63 -0.75 -7.47
CA GLY A 199 3.18 0.60 -7.59
C GLY A 199 2.95 1.44 -6.33
N SER A 200 1.71 1.48 -5.84
CA SER A 200 1.33 2.22 -4.63
C SER A 200 2.07 1.69 -3.39
N SER A 201 2.14 0.36 -3.20
CA SER A 201 2.81 -0.20 -2.03
C SER A 201 4.33 -0.01 -2.05
N ASN A 202 4.96 -0.08 -3.22
CA ASN A 202 6.38 0.27 -3.39
C ASN A 202 6.67 1.74 -3.05
N SER A 203 5.75 2.65 -3.39
CA SER A 203 5.89 4.07 -3.05
C SER A 203 5.93 4.26 -1.53
N VAL A 204 5.01 3.63 -0.80
CA VAL A 204 5.00 3.62 0.67
C VAL A 204 6.29 3.03 1.23
N GLU A 205 6.80 1.95 0.63
CA GLU A 205 8.05 1.30 1.08
C GLU A 205 9.24 2.25 1.01
N VAL A 206 9.36 2.98 -0.10
CA VAL A 206 10.38 4.02 -0.26
C VAL A 206 10.24 5.11 0.81
N LYS A 207 9.02 5.50 1.19
CA LYS A 207 8.80 6.49 2.26
C LYS A 207 9.23 5.95 3.63
N VAL A 208 8.92 4.68 3.93
CA VAL A 208 9.33 4.01 5.17
C VAL A 208 10.85 3.93 5.25
N GLN A 209 11.53 3.50 4.18
CA GLN A 209 13.00 3.44 4.12
C GLN A 209 13.63 4.83 4.32
N ASN A 210 13.13 5.85 3.62
CA ASN A 210 13.59 7.22 3.80
C ASN A 210 13.38 7.75 5.24
N LYS A 211 12.34 7.29 5.91
CA LYS A 211 12.08 7.65 7.31
C LYS A 211 13.02 6.89 8.25
N GLU A 212 13.28 5.61 8.00
CA GLU A 212 14.24 4.79 8.71
C GLU A 212 15.62 5.45 8.73
N GLU A 213 16.13 5.85 7.57
CA GLU A 213 17.43 6.51 7.45
C GLU A 213 17.50 7.83 8.23
N LYS A 214 16.41 8.62 8.24
CA LYS A 214 16.33 9.84 9.05
C LYS A 214 16.38 9.52 10.55
N ILE A 215 15.71 8.45 10.98
CA ILE A 215 15.70 8.03 12.39
C ILE A 215 17.10 7.51 12.77
N LYS A 216 17.72 6.66 11.96
CA LYS A 216 19.11 6.19 12.15
C LYS A 216 20.08 7.36 12.33
N ALA A 217 19.98 8.40 11.48
CA ALA A 217 20.81 9.59 11.59
C ALA A 217 20.60 10.37 12.90
N VAL A 218 19.36 10.43 13.41
CA VAL A 218 19.05 11.06 14.70
C VAL A 218 19.63 10.23 15.85
N VAL A 219 19.44 8.91 15.84
CA VAL A 219 19.97 7.97 16.85
C VAL A 219 21.49 8.07 16.94
N LYS A 220 22.17 8.00 15.79
CA LYS A 220 23.62 8.14 15.67
C LYS A 220 24.11 9.40 16.38
N ARG A 221 23.48 10.54 16.11
CA ARG A 221 23.85 11.85 16.67
C ARG A 221 23.56 11.94 18.16
N THR A 222 22.38 11.49 18.60
CA THR A 222 21.93 11.65 20.00
C THR A 222 22.71 10.73 20.94
N ARG A 223 23.09 9.53 20.47
CA ARG A 223 23.75 8.51 21.29
C ARG A 223 25.26 8.39 21.04
N ASN A 224 25.79 9.11 20.06
CA ASN A 224 27.21 9.06 19.66
C ASN A 224 27.66 7.63 19.34
N LEU A 225 26.84 6.92 18.56
CA LEU A 225 27.10 5.57 18.07
C LEU A 225 27.80 5.60 16.70
N SER A 226 28.52 4.53 16.36
CA SER A 226 28.99 4.31 14.98
C SER A 226 27.83 3.87 14.06
N ASP A 227 28.06 3.86 12.74
CA ASP A 227 27.05 3.37 11.80
C ASP A 227 26.73 1.89 12.03
N GLU A 228 27.75 1.07 12.32
CA GLU A 228 27.60 -0.36 12.60
C GLU A 228 26.81 -0.63 13.89
N GLU A 229 27.01 0.19 14.93
CA GLU A 229 26.25 0.08 16.18
C GLU A 229 24.78 0.45 15.98
N VAL A 230 24.51 1.48 15.16
CA VAL A 230 23.13 1.89 14.82
C VAL A 230 22.44 0.80 14.01
N ASP A 231 23.10 0.25 12.99
CA ASP A 231 22.51 -0.82 12.18
C ASP A 231 22.24 -2.08 13.00
N ALA A 232 23.19 -2.49 13.86
CA ALA A 232 22.99 -3.63 14.76
C ALA A 232 21.84 -3.38 15.76
N GLU A 233 21.69 -2.15 16.27
CA GLU A 233 20.57 -1.79 17.14
C GLU A 233 19.23 -1.90 16.39
N PHE A 234 19.15 -1.38 15.16
CA PHE A 234 17.96 -1.47 14.32
C PHE A 234 17.62 -2.92 13.94
N GLU A 235 18.59 -3.75 13.57
CA GLU A 235 18.35 -5.17 13.27
C GLU A 235 17.78 -5.93 14.48
N ASN A 236 18.28 -5.64 15.68
CA ASN A 236 17.77 -6.26 16.91
C ASN A 236 16.33 -5.81 17.21
N MET A 237 16.02 -4.53 16.99
CA MET A 237 14.66 -4.02 17.15
C MET A 237 13.71 -4.56 16.06
N ASP A 238 14.18 -4.67 14.83
CA ASP A 238 13.46 -5.27 13.70
C ASP A 238 13.06 -6.71 14.04
N ARG A 239 14.01 -7.51 14.55
CA ARG A 239 13.75 -8.88 15.03
C ARG A 239 12.73 -8.92 16.17
N ALA A 240 12.89 -8.08 17.18
CA ALA A 240 11.99 -8.08 18.35
C ALA A 240 10.55 -7.68 17.97
N ALA A 241 10.40 -6.66 17.13
CA ALA A 241 9.10 -6.20 16.67
C ALA A 241 8.46 -7.15 15.64
N ALA A 242 9.28 -7.77 14.78
CA ALA A 242 8.83 -8.86 13.91
C ALA A 242 8.23 -9.98 14.75
N GLN A 243 8.89 -10.38 15.85
CA GLN A 243 8.38 -11.40 16.77
C GLN A 243 7.01 -11.04 17.38
N GLU A 244 6.78 -9.76 17.73
CA GLU A 244 5.50 -9.28 18.26
C GLU A 244 4.39 -9.30 17.19
N HIS A 245 4.63 -8.73 16.00
CA HIS A 245 3.58 -8.50 15.00
C HIS A 245 3.39 -9.66 14.02
N LEU A 246 4.49 -10.27 13.57
CA LEU A 246 4.43 -11.40 12.66
C LEU A 246 4.06 -12.69 13.38
N GLY A 247 4.17 -12.76 14.71
CA GLY A 247 3.72 -13.95 15.46
C GLY A 247 2.24 -14.25 15.24
N ASP A 248 1.38 -13.27 15.49
CA ASP A 248 -0.06 -13.41 15.28
C ASP A 248 -0.40 -13.63 13.81
N LYS A 249 0.28 -12.92 12.90
CA LYS A 249 0.06 -13.08 11.46
C LYS A 249 0.53 -14.44 10.96
N ALA A 250 1.64 -14.99 11.45
CA ALA A 250 2.11 -16.33 11.11
C ALA A 250 1.06 -17.38 11.51
N VAL A 251 0.48 -17.26 12.71
CA VAL A 251 -0.58 -18.16 13.17
C VAL A 251 -1.81 -18.08 12.26
N ASP A 252 -2.24 -16.87 11.91
CA ASP A 252 -3.36 -16.64 10.99
C ASP A 252 -3.09 -17.27 9.60
N VAL A 253 -1.95 -16.96 8.99
CA VAL A 253 -1.59 -17.46 7.65
C VAL A 253 -1.40 -18.99 7.65
N ILE A 254 -0.83 -19.58 8.70
CA ILE A 254 -0.79 -21.04 8.89
C ILE A 254 -2.20 -21.62 8.94
N GLY A 255 -3.12 -20.97 9.67
CA GLY A 255 -4.53 -21.35 9.70
C GLY A 255 -5.19 -21.29 8.32
N GLN A 256 -4.90 -20.25 7.53
CA GLN A 256 -5.40 -20.12 6.16
C GLN A 256 -4.80 -21.17 5.22
N ALA A 257 -3.51 -21.48 5.34
CA ALA A 257 -2.84 -22.52 4.57
C ALA A 257 -3.46 -23.91 4.85
N LYS A 258 -3.78 -24.21 6.11
CA LYS A 258 -4.51 -25.44 6.50
C LYS A 258 -5.88 -25.53 5.85
N LYS A 259 -6.69 -24.46 5.94
CA LYS A 259 -8.01 -24.41 5.28
C LYS A 259 -7.89 -24.60 3.76
N SER A 260 -6.86 -24.02 3.16
CA SER A 260 -6.59 -24.16 1.72
C SER A 260 -6.23 -25.59 1.34
N LEU A 261 -5.44 -26.29 2.17
CA LEU A 261 -5.14 -27.71 2.01
C LEU A 261 -6.40 -28.59 2.14
N GLU A 262 -7.26 -28.32 3.13
CA GLU A 262 -8.53 -29.03 3.29
C GLU A 262 -9.45 -28.86 2.08
N SER A 263 -9.55 -27.63 1.56
CA SER A 263 -10.30 -27.34 0.33
C SER A 263 -9.69 -28.06 -0.88
N SER A 264 -8.36 -28.07 -1.00
CA SER A 264 -7.66 -28.81 -2.04
C SER A 264 -7.97 -30.30 -1.99
N ASP A 265 -7.99 -30.92 -0.81
CA ASP A 265 -8.30 -32.34 -0.63
C ASP A 265 -9.72 -32.68 -1.11
N ALA A 266 -10.70 -31.83 -0.77
CA ALA A 266 -12.08 -32.00 -1.24
C ALA A 266 -12.16 -31.95 -2.77
N LEU A 267 -11.45 -31.01 -3.41
CA LEU A 267 -11.45 -30.84 -4.86
C LEU A 267 -10.69 -31.95 -5.60
N ILE A 268 -9.56 -32.40 -5.06
CA ILE A 268 -8.84 -33.56 -5.59
C ILE A 268 -9.72 -34.80 -5.52
N ALA A 269 -10.39 -35.05 -4.39
CA ALA A 269 -11.29 -36.19 -4.23
C ALA A 269 -12.47 -36.13 -5.22
N LYS A 270 -13.07 -34.95 -5.42
CA LYS A 270 -14.13 -34.74 -6.42
C LYS A 270 -13.63 -35.06 -7.84
N LYS A 271 -12.50 -34.50 -8.25
CA LYS A 271 -11.89 -34.76 -9.57
C LYS A 271 -11.56 -36.24 -9.78
N GLN A 272 -11.04 -36.89 -8.74
CA GLN A 272 -10.75 -38.33 -8.78
C GLN A 272 -12.03 -39.16 -8.94
N ALA A 273 -13.13 -38.79 -8.27
CA ALA A 273 -14.43 -39.44 -8.42
C ALA A 273 -15.02 -39.25 -9.83
N GLU A 274 -14.71 -38.14 -10.49
CA GLU A 274 -15.05 -37.86 -11.90
C GLU A 274 -14.14 -38.59 -12.90
N GLY A 275 -13.15 -39.37 -12.42
CA GLY A 275 -12.18 -40.07 -13.26
C GLY A 275 -11.16 -39.15 -13.92
N LYS A 276 -11.01 -37.90 -13.45
CA LYS A 276 -10.00 -36.96 -13.92
C LYS A 276 -8.63 -37.34 -13.34
N GLU A 277 -7.57 -37.09 -14.11
CA GLU A 277 -6.18 -37.31 -13.68
C GLU A 277 -5.80 -36.26 -12.62
N VAL A 278 -5.24 -36.71 -11.50
CA VAL A 278 -4.96 -35.88 -10.31
C VAL A 278 -3.53 -36.05 -9.78
N SER A 279 -2.62 -36.66 -10.56
CA SER A 279 -1.24 -36.91 -10.07
C SER A 279 -0.56 -35.61 -9.70
N TYR A 280 -0.61 -34.63 -10.62
CA TYR A 280 -0.02 -33.31 -10.39
C TYR A 280 -0.62 -32.60 -9.17
N ALA A 281 -1.94 -32.68 -8.99
CA ALA A 281 -2.61 -32.04 -7.85
C ALA A 281 -2.17 -32.68 -6.51
N ASN A 282 -1.99 -34.01 -6.48
CA ASN A 282 -1.47 -34.71 -5.31
C ASN A 282 -0.01 -34.31 -5.01
N ASP A 283 0.84 -34.16 -6.03
CA ASP A 283 2.24 -33.73 -5.84
C ASP A 283 2.31 -32.32 -5.24
N GLN A 284 1.52 -31.38 -5.78
CA GLN A 284 1.45 -30.00 -5.27
C GLN A 284 0.88 -29.94 -3.85
N ARG A 285 -0.13 -30.76 -3.54
CA ARG A 285 -0.70 -30.88 -2.19
C ARG A 285 0.32 -31.45 -1.19
N ALA A 286 1.09 -32.46 -1.59
CA ALA A 286 2.14 -33.04 -0.76
C ALA A 286 3.28 -32.02 -0.49
N GLU A 287 3.68 -31.26 -1.50
CA GLU A 287 4.67 -30.18 -1.32
C GLU A 287 4.13 -29.07 -0.40
N ALA A 288 2.87 -28.67 -0.56
CA ALA A 288 2.21 -27.69 0.31
C ALA A 288 2.19 -28.15 1.78
N GLU A 289 1.89 -29.42 2.04
CA GLU A 289 1.88 -30.01 3.38
C GLU A 289 3.28 -30.04 4.02
N ALA A 290 4.31 -30.39 3.24
CA ALA A 290 5.70 -30.35 3.70
C ALA A 290 6.12 -28.92 4.09
N ILE A 291 5.85 -27.93 3.23
CA ILE A 291 6.16 -26.52 3.49
C ILE A 291 5.39 -26.02 4.72
N LEU A 292 4.13 -26.40 4.89
CA LEU A 292 3.33 -26.03 6.06
C LEU A 292 3.95 -26.58 7.35
N SER A 293 4.43 -27.82 7.33
CA SER A 293 5.11 -28.41 8.47
C SER A 293 6.41 -27.66 8.81
N GLU A 294 7.18 -27.23 7.81
CA GLU A 294 8.35 -26.36 8.01
C GLU A 294 7.96 -24.99 8.58
N ALA A 295 6.83 -24.42 8.15
CA ALA A 295 6.31 -23.15 8.68
C ALA A 295 5.96 -23.26 10.18
N GLU A 296 5.30 -24.35 10.57
CA GLU A 296 4.96 -24.62 11.97
C GLU A 296 6.21 -24.84 12.84
N ALA A 297 7.22 -25.54 12.31
CA ALA A 297 8.50 -25.72 13.00
C ALA A 297 9.24 -24.38 13.16
N ALA A 298 9.30 -23.57 12.11
CA ALA A 298 9.89 -22.23 12.17
C ALA A 298 9.19 -21.34 13.20
N LEU A 299 7.85 -21.41 13.30
CA LEU A 299 7.10 -20.68 14.31
C LEU A 299 7.41 -21.17 15.73
N ALA A 300 7.50 -22.49 15.93
CA ALA A 300 7.86 -23.09 17.21
C ALA A 300 9.28 -22.70 17.66
N ASP A 301 10.21 -22.52 16.71
CA ASP A 301 11.58 -22.05 16.95
C ASP A 301 11.66 -20.52 17.14
N GLY A 302 10.54 -19.80 17.06
CA GLY A 302 10.48 -18.33 17.18
C GLY A 302 10.91 -17.57 15.93
N ASN A 303 11.15 -18.27 14.81
CA ASN A 303 11.47 -17.67 13.52
C ASN A 303 10.18 -17.29 12.78
N VAL A 304 9.48 -16.27 13.30
CA VAL A 304 8.16 -15.83 12.81
C VAL A 304 8.17 -15.35 11.36
N GLU A 305 9.29 -14.76 10.90
CA GLU A 305 9.40 -14.23 9.55
C GLU A 305 9.45 -15.36 8.52
N LEU A 306 10.31 -16.35 8.77
CA LEU A 306 10.38 -17.56 7.96
C LEU A 306 9.05 -18.34 8.02
N ALA A 307 8.45 -18.47 9.21
CA ALA A 307 7.16 -19.13 9.36
C ALA A 307 6.07 -18.48 8.50
N THR A 308 6.00 -17.15 8.51
CA THR A 308 5.03 -16.39 7.71
C THR A 308 5.25 -16.61 6.21
N GLU A 309 6.50 -16.52 5.73
CA GLU A 309 6.85 -16.74 4.32
C GLU A 309 6.52 -18.16 3.85
N LEU A 310 6.92 -19.18 4.63
CA LEU A 310 6.62 -20.58 4.34
C LEU A 310 5.11 -20.84 4.36
N ALA A 311 4.36 -20.26 5.31
CA ALA A 311 2.92 -20.42 5.37
C ALA A 311 2.21 -19.83 4.14
N PHE A 312 2.63 -18.65 3.67
CA PHE A 312 2.14 -18.09 2.40
C PHE A 312 2.50 -18.99 1.22
N LYS A 313 3.73 -19.50 1.15
CA LYS A 313 4.13 -20.46 0.11
C LYS A 313 3.26 -21.72 0.14
N ALA A 314 3.02 -22.31 1.31
CA ALA A 314 2.16 -23.49 1.48
C ALA A 314 0.73 -23.21 1.02
N LYS A 315 0.15 -22.06 1.43
CA LYS A 315 -1.18 -21.60 0.99
C LYS A 315 -1.28 -21.56 -0.53
N ARG A 316 -0.31 -20.91 -1.20
CA ARG A 316 -0.27 -20.81 -2.66
C ARG A 316 -0.18 -22.18 -3.35
N MET A 317 0.66 -23.07 -2.83
CA MET A 317 0.79 -24.45 -3.32
C MET A 317 -0.51 -25.26 -3.16
N ALA A 318 -1.22 -25.07 -2.04
CA ALA A 318 -2.53 -25.68 -1.83
C ALA A 318 -3.58 -25.15 -2.83
N VAL A 319 -3.58 -23.85 -3.14
CA VAL A 319 -4.45 -23.28 -4.18
C VAL A 319 -4.12 -23.86 -5.57
N TYR A 320 -2.83 -24.06 -5.89
CA TYR A 320 -2.44 -24.74 -7.13
C TYR A 320 -2.98 -26.16 -7.20
N ALA A 321 -2.82 -26.94 -6.12
CA ALA A 321 -3.33 -28.29 -6.02
C ALA A 321 -4.87 -28.32 -6.21
N ALA A 322 -5.59 -27.44 -5.54
CA ALA A 322 -7.05 -27.28 -5.65
C ALA A 322 -7.50 -26.99 -7.08
N SER A 323 -6.83 -26.05 -7.75
CA SER A 323 -7.17 -25.65 -9.12
C SER A 323 -7.07 -26.81 -10.10
N GLY A 324 -6.18 -27.79 -9.83
CA GLY A 324 -5.86 -28.89 -10.74
C GLY A 324 -5.53 -28.41 -12.14
N PHE A 325 -5.01 -27.18 -12.26
CA PHE A 325 -4.34 -26.73 -13.46
C PHE A 325 -3.14 -27.65 -13.64
N SER A 326 -3.28 -28.68 -14.48
CA SER A 326 -2.10 -29.34 -15.00
C SER A 326 -1.36 -28.28 -15.81
N VAL A 327 -0.09 -28.06 -15.48
CA VAL A 327 0.83 -27.27 -16.31
C VAL A 327 0.75 -27.76 -17.77
N GLU A 328 0.46 -29.04 -17.97
CA GLU A 328 0.16 -29.65 -19.26
C GLU A 328 -1.00 -29.01 -20.01
N LYS A 329 -2.10 -28.57 -19.37
CA LYS A 329 -3.17 -27.85 -20.08
C LYS A 329 -2.75 -26.43 -20.45
N LEU A 330 -1.95 -25.75 -19.62
CA LEU A 330 -1.37 -24.44 -19.97
C LEU A 330 -0.30 -24.54 -21.08
N MET A 331 0.42 -25.66 -21.15
CA MET A 331 1.45 -25.94 -22.16
C MET A 331 0.88 -26.54 -23.46
N ASN A 332 -0.21 -27.32 -23.38
CA ASN A 332 -0.85 -28.02 -24.52
C ASN A 332 -2.12 -27.34 -25.02
N THR A 333 -2.67 -26.32 -24.33
CA THR A 333 -3.46 -25.34 -25.08
C THR A 333 -2.45 -24.76 -26.07
N PRO A 334 -2.61 -24.95 -27.39
CA PRO A 334 -1.71 -24.30 -28.33
C PRO A 334 -1.72 -22.84 -27.91
N MET A 335 -0.56 -22.30 -27.48
CA MET A 335 -0.39 -20.86 -27.37
C MET A 335 -0.94 -20.37 -28.68
N ARG A 336 -2.10 -19.72 -28.63
CA ARG A 336 -2.83 -19.33 -29.82
C ARG A 336 -1.80 -18.64 -30.70
N ASP A 337 -1.51 -19.24 -31.85
CA ASP A 337 -0.68 -18.66 -32.92
C ASP A 337 -1.40 -17.44 -33.54
N ASP A 338 -2.23 -16.76 -32.73
CA ASP A 338 -2.92 -15.55 -33.08
C ASP A 338 -1.85 -14.48 -33.04
N ALA A 339 -1.43 -14.04 -34.22
CA ALA A 339 -0.66 -12.82 -34.41
C ALA A 339 -1.21 -11.66 -33.57
N GLU A 340 -2.54 -11.65 -33.31
CA GLU A 340 -3.22 -10.72 -32.40
C GLU A 340 -2.78 -10.85 -30.93
N PHE A 341 -2.50 -12.05 -30.42
CA PHE A 341 -1.98 -12.23 -29.06
C PHE A 341 -0.52 -11.79 -28.97
N MET A 342 0.29 -12.06 -29.99
CA MET A 342 1.65 -11.54 -30.07
C MET A 342 1.68 -10.01 -30.21
N GLU A 343 0.79 -9.43 -31.02
CA GLU A 343 0.62 -7.98 -31.17
C GLU A 343 0.13 -7.33 -29.87
N MET A 344 -0.83 -7.95 -29.18
CA MET A 344 -1.27 -7.48 -27.87
C MET A 344 -0.16 -7.60 -26.83
N ARG A 345 0.59 -8.71 -26.82
CA ARG A 345 1.74 -8.88 -25.92
C ARG A 345 2.83 -7.87 -26.23
N GLU A 346 3.01 -7.51 -27.49
CA GLU A 346 3.92 -6.46 -27.94
C GLU A 346 3.45 -5.08 -27.52
N GLN A 347 2.16 -4.76 -27.66
CA GLN A 347 1.60 -3.48 -27.19
C GLN A 347 1.67 -3.36 -25.66
N VAL A 348 1.41 -4.46 -24.93
CA VAL A 348 1.57 -4.50 -23.48
C VAL A 348 3.05 -4.37 -23.11
N ARG A 349 3.96 -5.02 -23.85
CA ARG A 349 5.42 -4.88 -23.68
C ARG A 349 5.87 -3.44 -23.91
N GLU A 350 5.42 -2.80 -24.99
CA GLU A 350 5.75 -1.41 -25.34
C GLU A 350 5.24 -0.43 -24.26
N ARG A 351 3.99 -0.60 -23.79
CA ARG A 351 3.45 0.18 -22.67
C ARG A 351 4.22 -0.07 -21.36
N MET A 352 4.66 -1.30 -21.12
CA MET A 352 5.49 -1.60 -19.95
C MET A 352 6.89 -0.99 -20.07
N GLU A 353 7.52 -1.03 -21.24
CA GLU A 353 8.80 -0.39 -21.50
C GLU A 353 8.71 1.13 -21.34
N GLU A 354 7.64 1.76 -21.83
CA GLU A 354 7.37 3.17 -21.61
C GLU A 354 7.24 3.49 -20.11
N ARG A 355 6.52 2.66 -19.35
CA ARG A 355 6.41 2.82 -17.88
C ARG A 355 7.73 2.62 -17.16
N VAL A 356 8.54 1.63 -17.57
CA VAL A 356 9.88 1.41 -17.02
C VAL A 356 10.76 2.63 -17.30
N GLN A 357 10.72 3.18 -18.50
CA GLN A 357 11.46 4.40 -18.87
C GLN A 357 11.01 5.60 -18.02
N VAL A 358 9.71 5.78 -17.82
CA VAL A 358 9.17 6.82 -16.92
C VAL A 358 9.68 6.61 -15.49
N ARG A 359 9.72 5.37 -15.00
CA ARG A 359 10.23 5.04 -13.66
C ARG A 359 11.73 5.27 -13.53
N GLU A 360 12.53 4.91 -14.53
CA GLU A 360 13.96 5.22 -14.60
C GLU A 360 14.18 6.73 -14.57
N ASN A 361 13.44 7.50 -15.38
CA ASN A 361 13.52 8.97 -15.38
C ASN A 361 13.18 9.56 -14.01
N ILE A 362 12.17 9.02 -13.30
CA ILE A 362 11.83 9.43 -11.93
C ILE A 362 12.96 9.08 -10.96
N ASN A 363 13.56 7.89 -11.09
CA ASN A 363 14.66 7.45 -10.24
C ASN A 363 15.94 8.28 -10.47
N GLU A 364 16.27 8.60 -11.72
CA GLU A 364 17.36 9.50 -12.06
C GLU A 364 17.11 10.91 -11.52
N ALA A 365 15.89 11.43 -11.67
CA ALA A 365 15.51 12.71 -11.09
C ALA A 365 15.66 12.71 -9.55
N ASN A 366 15.23 11.63 -8.89
CA ASN A 366 15.40 11.47 -7.44
C ASN A 366 16.88 11.36 -7.04
N GLY A 367 17.69 10.61 -7.80
CA GLY A 367 19.13 10.50 -7.59
C GLY A 367 19.86 11.84 -7.72
N SER A 368 19.51 12.62 -8.75
CA SER A 368 20.05 13.97 -8.93
C SER A 368 19.67 14.91 -7.76
N MET A 369 18.43 14.80 -7.25
CA MET A 369 18.01 15.55 -6.06
C MET A 369 18.77 15.15 -4.79
N ILE A 370 19.17 13.88 -4.64
CA ILE A 370 20.01 13.45 -3.52
C ILE A 370 21.40 14.09 -3.61
N GLN A 371 22.02 14.09 -4.80
CA GLN A 371 23.32 14.75 -5.00
C GLN A 371 23.25 16.25 -4.69
N VAL A 372 22.22 16.94 -5.18
CA VAL A 372 22.00 18.37 -4.88
C VAL A 372 21.84 18.60 -3.37
N ARG A 373 21.17 17.69 -2.65
CA ARG A 373 21.04 17.79 -1.18
C ARG A 373 22.36 17.62 -0.45
N GLU A 374 23.19 16.67 -0.87
CA GLU A 374 24.52 16.46 -0.27
C GLU A 374 25.45 17.64 -0.59
N GLU A 375 25.43 18.18 -1.81
CA GLU A 375 26.23 19.36 -2.16
C GLU A 375 25.81 20.59 -1.33
N ILE A 376 24.51 20.81 -1.14
CA ILE A 376 24.00 21.85 -0.22
C ILE A 376 24.47 21.60 1.22
N ARG A 377 24.50 20.33 1.65
CA ARG A 377 24.94 19.95 3.00
C ARG A 377 26.42 20.24 3.23
N GLU A 378 27.27 19.89 2.27
CA GLU A 378 28.71 20.20 2.30
C GLU A 378 28.94 21.72 2.32
N GLN A 379 28.24 22.48 1.47
CA GLN A 379 28.35 23.94 1.46
C GLN A 379 27.92 24.59 2.79
N ILE A 380 26.89 24.05 3.45
CA ILE A 380 26.48 24.52 4.78
C ILE A 380 27.56 24.20 5.82
N GLN A 381 28.16 23.01 5.77
CA GLN A 381 29.21 22.59 6.70
C GLN A 381 30.48 23.45 6.53
N GLU A 382 30.94 23.69 5.30
CA GLU A 382 32.07 24.59 5.04
C GLU A 382 31.84 26.00 5.59
N ARG A 383 30.61 26.53 5.47
CA ARG A 383 30.26 27.85 6.01
C ARG A 383 30.27 27.87 7.54
N ILE A 384 29.85 26.80 8.19
CA ILE A 384 29.90 26.67 9.65
C ILE A 384 31.37 26.65 10.11
N ASP A 385 32.21 25.85 9.45
CA ASP A 385 33.62 25.71 9.80
C ASP A 385 34.42 27.00 9.54
N ALA A 386 34.11 27.70 8.44
CA ALA A 386 34.69 29.01 8.13
C ALA A 386 34.24 30.11 9.09
N GLY A 387 32.97 30.08 9.53
CA GLY A 387 32.41 31.05 10.48
C GLY A 387 32.99 30.91 11.90
N LEU A 388 33.30 29.68 12.33
CA LEU A 388 33.91 29.43 13.64
C LEU A 388 35.37 29.88 13.72
N ASN A 389 36.13 29.82 12.62
CA ASN A 389 37.52 30.32 12.57
C ASN A 389 37.63 31.84 12.38
N GLY A 390 36.55 32.54 12.06
CA GLY A 390 36.55 33.98 11.81
C GLY A 390 36.40 34.87 13.05
N SER A 391 36.09 34.30 14.23
CA SER A 391 35.68 35.08 15.41
C SER A 391 36.79 35.31 16.45
N GLU A 392 38.03 34.83 16.25
CA GLU A 392 39.10 34.98 17.26
C GLU A 392 40.00 36.21 17.08
N ASN A 393 39.78 37.06 16.06
CA ASN A 393 40.61 38.24 15.84
C ASN A 393 39.80 39.54 15.87
N GLY A 394 39.62 40.09 17.08
CA GLY A 394 39.46 41.53 17.24
C GLY A 394 38.38 41.97 18.22
N SER A 395 38.72 42.01 19.52
CA SER A 395 38.18 43.03 20.42
C SER A 395 39.02 43.15 21.68
N SER A 396 40.24 43.67 21.54
CA SER A 396 40.89 44.43 22.62
C SER A 396 40.36 45.87 22.57
N SER A 397 39.38 46.18 23.41
CA SER A 397 39.06 47.56 23.81
C SER A 397 38.81 47.50 25.31
N GLU A 398 39.84 47.75 26.09
CA GLU A 398 40.09 49.06 26.70
C GLU A 398 38.99 49.46 27.68
N ASP A 399 39.41 49.40 28.94
CA ASP A 399 38.80 49.98 30.12
C ASP A 399 38.09 51.31 29.86
N SER A 400 36.80 51.38 30.18
CA SER A 400 36.19 52.64 30.59
C SER A 400 35.42 52.44 31.88
N ASP A 401 36.10 52.81 32.96
CA ASP A 401 35.56 53.12 34.28
C ASP A 401 34.39 54.11 34.15
N GLY A 402 33.27 53.79 34.79
CA GLY A 402 32.00 54.47 34.53
C GLY A 402 30.93 54.07 35.53
N THR A 403 31.15 54.42 36.80
CA THR A 403 30.12 54.53 37.82
C THR A 403 28.87 55.25 37.28
N ASN A 404 27.68 54.64 37.39
CA ASN A 404 26.51 55.44 37.67
C ASN A 404 25.42 54.66 38.42
N GLU A 405 24.89 55.39 39.38
CA GLU A 405 23.93 55.04 40.41
C GLU A 405 22.51 54.83 39.87
N THR A 406 21.78 53.98 40.60
CA THR A 406 20.41 54.18 41.10
C THR A 406 19.37 54.88 40.21
N SER A 407 18.24 54.20 39.96
CA SER A 407 16.89 54.68 40.32
C SER A 407 15.84 53.94 39.49
N GLY A 408 14.79 53.47 40.18
CA GLY A 408 13.62 52.88 39.54
C GLY A 408 12.75 53.89 38.80
N ASN A 409 11.91 53.35 37.91
CA ASN A 409 10.56 53.81 37.56
C ASN A 409 10.03 52.80 36.53
N ASP A 410 9.05 51.97 36.85
CA ASP A 410 7.61 52.25 36.91
C ASP A 410 6.92 52.26 35.54
N SER A 411 5.87 51.44 35.47
CA SER A 411 4.65 51.57 34.67
C SER A 411 4.69 51.74 33.13
N SER A 412 4.05 50.76 32.49
CA SER A 412 2.91 50.95 31.57
C SER A 412 3.13 51.28 30.08
N LEU A 413 2.30 50.56 29.30
CA LEU A 413 1.59 50.98 28.08
C LEU A 413 2.29 50.92 26.70
N ASN A 414 1.51 50.29 25.81
CA ASN A 414 1.40 50.49 24.36
C ASN A 414 2.54 49.98 23.48
N THR A 415 2.32 49.46 22.27
CA THR A 415 1.18 49.64 21.34
C THR A 415 1.14 48.49 20.34
N SER A 416 -0.08 48.18 19.89
CA SER A 416 -0.40 47.40 18.70
C SER A 416 0.30 47.91 17.44
N VAL A 417 1.01 47.03 16.73
CA VAL A 417 1.43 47.26 15.34
C VAL A 417 0.57 46.39 14.43
N THR A 418 -0.41 47.04 13.81
CA THR A 418 -1.12 46.54 12.62
C THR A 418 -0.31 47.01 11.40
N GLY A 419 0.38 46.07 10.75
CA GLY A 419 1.11 46.31 9.51
C GLY A 419 0.25 45.95 8.31
N ALA A 420 -0.21 46.97 7.58
CA ALA A 420 -0.85 46.86 6.28
C ALA A 420 0.15 46.35 5.23
N VAL A 421 -0.18 45.24 4.56
CA VAL A 421 0.53 44.79 3.35
C VAL A 421 -0.21 45.34 2.15
N GLY A 422 0.43 46.28 1.47
CA GLY A 422 -0.05 46.91 0.25
C GLY A 422 -0.08 45.93 -0.92
N GLY A 423 -1.15 46.01 -1.71
CA GLY A 423 -1.26 45.36 -2.99
C GLY A 423 -0.29 45.96 -4.01
N SER A 424 0.39 45.10 -4.76
CA SER A 424 1.01 45.46 -6.02
C SER A 424 0.29 44.72 -7.13
N SER A 425 -0.45 45.47 -7.94
CA SER A 425 -0.96 45.03 -9.23
C SER A 425 0.22 44.91 -10.19
N VAL A 426 0.45 43.71 -10.73
CA VAL A 426 1.24 43.54 -11.94
C VAL A 426 0.27 43.10 -13.03
N GLY A 427 -0.05 44.04 -13.92
CA GLY A 427 -0.61 43.72 -15.22
C GLY A 427 0.50 43.23 -16.13
N ASN A 428 0.24 42.16 -16.88
CA ASN A 428 0.93 41.92 -18.13
C ASN A 428 -0.06 41.36 -19.16
N SER A 429 -0.40 42.23 -20.11
CA SER A 429 -0.53 41.96 -21.56
C SER A 429 0.04 40.60 -21.97
N GLY A 430 -0.69 39.69 -22.60
CA GLY A 430 -1.41 39.86 -23.85
C GLY A 430 -0.64 39.10 -24.92
N ASN A 431 -1.18 37.98 -25.42
CA ASN A 431 -0.86 37.54 -26.78
C ASN A 431 -2.01 36.74 -27.38
N VAL A 432 -2.45 37.23 -28.53
CA VAL A 432 -3.40 36.64 -29.47
C VAL A 432 -2.54 36.04 -30.58
N ILE A 433 -2.66 34.75 -30.86
CA ILE A 433 -2.48 34.23 -32.23
C ILE A 433 -3.50 33.12 -32.42
N ALA A 434 -4.37 33.32 -33.40
CA ALA A 434 -5.17 32.30 -34.06
C ALA A 434 -4.44 31.88 -35.33
N GLU A 435 -4.46 30.59 -35.63
CA GLU A 435 -4.77 30.02 -36.96
C GLU A 435 -5.35 28.62 -36.76
#